data_AF-A0A2V7IIJ4-F1
#
_entry.id   AF-A0A2V7IIJ4-F1
#
_cell.length_a   1.000
_cell.length_b   1.000
_cell.length_c   1.000
_cell.angle_alpha   90.00
_cell.angle_beta   90.00
_cell.angle_gamma   90.00
#
_symmetry.space_group_name_H-M   'P 1'
#
loop_
_entity.id
_entity.type
_entity.pdbx_description
1 polymer ?
#
loop_
_entity_poly.entity_id
_entity_poly.type
_entity_poly.pdbx_seq_one_letter_code
_entity_poly.pdbx_strand_id
1 'polypeptide(L)'
;MYGDTARFCPRDGSLLVEVQAKLAATPPPPGGTGVRTPPTPARALDRAASLSGQLLDTRYQVLKKLGEGGMSYVYLAKEVATASQVAIKVLSPKLATDKSSVERLRREAGLAMRLDHPNVCRIMRLGESEDGLIYLVMPFLEGELLSDREVRGGPMELTAGIDVLQQVCAGLHHAHELQIVHRDLKPENIMLVPVDGGRERAVVMDFGLAKERRADPAIAKLTATGIILGTPEFMSPEQIRGKPLDARSDVYALGIVAFEMFSGKLPFQGRNAQEMMIARLRGQPLPLRQFRPDLPPALEKALARAMATAPDDRYATAFEFAEALTAQASPGGVFGKLKEKLT
;
A
#
# COMPACT_ATOMS: atom_id res chain seq x y z
N MET A 1 -16.03 15.72 19.46
CA MET A 1 -14.64 15.96 19.90
C MET A 1 -13.95 14.60 19.93
N TYR A 2 -12.95 14.39 19.07
CA TYR A 2 -12.23 13.12 18.93
C TYR A 2 -10.84 13.26 19.54
N GLY A 3 -10.39 12.22 20.25
CA GLY A 3 -9.23 12.24 21.15
C GLY A 3 -7.87 12.06 20.48
N ASP A 4 -6.86 12.48 21.24
CA ASP A 4 -5.52 12.95 20.85
C ASP A 4 -4.41 11.87 20.90
N THR A 5 -4.72 10.59 20.61
CA THR A 5 -3.87 9.47 21.09
C THR A 5 -3.06 8.68 20.05
N ALA A 6 -2.96 9.10 18.78
CA ALA A 6 -2.04 8.44 17.84
C ALA A 6 -0.64 9.09 17.89
N ARG A 7 0.35 8.41 18.50
CA ARG A 7 1.73 8.92 18.73
C ARG A 7 2.84 8.24 17.90
N PHE A 8 2.52 7.65 16.74
CA PHE A 8 3.50 6.93 15.91
C PHE A 8 3.38 7.23 14.41
N CYS A 9 4.53 7.27 13.72
CA CYS A 9 4.67 7.48 12.29
C CYS A 9 4.18 6.24 11.52
N PRO A 10 3.14 6.36 10.65
CA PRO A 10 2.56 5.22 9.94
C PRO A 10 3.40 4.70 8.76
N ARG A 11 4.61 5.25 8.55
CA ARG A 11 5.56 4.80 7.52
C ARG A 11 6.61 3.83 8.07
N ASP A 12 6.93 3.91 9.36
CA ASP A 12 8.06 3.19 9.98
C ASP A 12 7.94 2.90 11.49
N GLY A 13 6.85 3.29 12.16
CA GLY A 13 6.60 3.01 13.57
C GLY A 13 7.37 3.88 14.57
N SER A 14 8.04 4.95 14.13
CA SER A 14 8.77 5.87 15.03
C SER A 14 7.84 6.81 15.83
N LEU A 15 8.26 7.25 17.03
CA LEU A 15 7.47 8.15 17.90
C LEU A 15 7.32 9.55 17.29
N LEU A 16 6.09 10.06 17.18
CA LEU A 16 5.84 11.42 16.68
C LEU A 16 6.25 12.47 17.73
N VAL A 17 7.11 13.43 17.34
CA VAL A 17 7.52 14.55 18.19
C VAL A 17 6.69 15.79 17.85
N GLU A 18 6.06 16.41 18.85
CA GLU A 18 5.39 17.71 18.71
C GLU A 18 6.41 18.80 18.38
N VAL A 19 6.28 19.41 17.20
CA VAL A 19 7.01 20.64 16.88
C VAL A 19 6.20 21.82 17.42
N GLN A 20 6.53 22.28 18.62
CA GLN A 20 6.03 23.57 19.11
C GLN A 20 6.52 24.69 18.20
N ALA A 21 5.58 25.47 17.67
CA ALA A 21 5.87 26.69 16.95
C ALA A 21 6.57 27.67 17.89
N LYS A 22 7.86 27.96 17.64
CA LYS A 22 8.56 29.05 18.33
C LYS A 22 8.00 30.39 17.86
N LEU A 23 7.28 31.07 18.76
CA LEU A 23 6.97 32.49 18.67
C LEU A 23 8.28 33.30 18.56
N ALA A 24 8.29 34.22 17.60
CA ALA A 24 9.41 35.09 17.31
C ALA A 24 9.61 36.12 18.45
N ALA A 25 10.88 36.34 18.83
CA ALA A 25 11.28 37.46 19.65
C ALA A 25 11.98 38.51 18.78
N THR A 26 11.51 39.75 18.85
CA THR A 26 12.12 40.95 18.25
C THR A 26 13.30 41.48 19.07
N PRO A 27 14.38 41.94 18.42
CA PRO A 27 15.19 43.05 18.94
C PRO A 27 15.40 44.20 17.91
N PRO A 28 15.94 45.36 18.33
CA PRO A 28 15.66 46.69 17.74
C PRO A 28 16.63 47.10 16.61
N PRO A 29 16.40 48.25 15.91
CA PRO A 29 17.32 48.80 14.90
C PRO A 29 18.22 49.92 15.49
N PRO A 30 19.10 50.60 14.72
CA PRO A 30 19.75 50.24 13.44
C PRO A 30 21.28 50.45 13.47
N GLY A 31 21.99 49.96 12.43
CA GLY A 31 23.34 50.45 12.14
C GLY A 31 24.08 49.71 11.02
N GLY A 32 24.32 50.40 9.90
CA GLY A 32 25.55 50.23 9.12
C GLY A 32 25.57 49.22 7.96
N THR A 33 25.60 49.79 6.75
CA THR A 33 26.41 49.37 5.57
C THR A 33 26.25 47.95 5.00
N GLY A 34 25.40 47.90 3.96
CA GLY A 34 25.54 47.13 2.72
C GLY A 34 26.46 45.91 2.64
N VAL A 35 25.85 44.73 2.53
CA VAL A 35 26.33 43.63 1.69
C VAL A 35 25.12 43.16 0.88
N ARG A 36 25.22 43.17 -0.46
CA ARG A 36 24.22 42.54 -1.33
C ARG A 36 24.17 41.06 -1.01
N THR A 37 23.16 40.64 -0.26
CA THR A 37 22.85 39.23 -0.08
C THR A 37 22.35 38.70 -1.43
N PRO A 38 22.92 37.63 -1.99
CA PRO A 38 22.28 36.95 -3.12
C PRO A 38 20.88 36.53 -2.67
N PRO A 39 19.86 36.49 -3.55
CA PRO A 39 18.57 35.96 -3.17
C PRO A 39 18.79 34.51 -2.73
N THR A 40 18.73 34.27 -1.43
CA THR A 40 18.62 32.93 -0.88
C THR A 40 17.41 32.33 -1.59
N PRO A 41 17.55 31.22 -2.36
CA PRO A 41 16.37 30.57 -2.90
C PRO A 41 15.49 30.26 -1.71
N ALA A 42 14.34 30.91 -1.63
CA ALA A 42 13.36 30.67 -0.60
C ALA A 42 13.15 29.16 -0.60
N ARG A 43 13.58 28.54 0.49
CA ARG A 43 13.54 27.11 0.72
C ARG A 43 12.12 26.67 0.35
N ALA A 44 11.97 26.04 -0.82
CA ALA A 44 10.72 25.45 -1.25
C ALA A 44 10.37 24.39 -0.20
N LEU A 45 9.68 24.82 0.85
CA LEU A 45 8.91 23.97 1.74
C LEU A 45 8.04 23.17 0.78
N ASP A 46 8.29 21.86 0.73
CA ASP A 46 7.67 20.92 -0.21
C ASP A 46 6.18 21.26 -0.36
N ARG A 47 5.79 21.95 -1.43
CA ARG A 47 4.41 22.43 -1.60
C ARG A 47 3.46 21.24 -1.57
N ALA A 48 3.90 20.09 -2.06
CA ALA A 48 3.17 18.84 -1.99
C ALA A 48 2.82 18.44 -0.55
N ALA A 49 3.57 18.90 0.46
CA ALA A 49 3.32 18.66 1.88
C ALA A 49 2.35 19.67 2.53
N SER A 50 2.08 20.81 1.89
CA SER A 50 1.37 21.96 2.49
C SER A 50 0.11 22.40 1.73
N LEU A 51 -0.56 21.49 1.01
CA LEU A 51 -1.73 21.82 0.19
C LEU A 51 -3.05 22.02 0.94
N SER A 52 -3.15 21.66 2.23
CA SER A 52 -4.40 21.82 3.00
C SER A 52 -4.92 23.26 2.96
N GLY A 53 -6.20 23.44 2.63
CA GLY A 53 -6.85 24.75 2.49
C GLY A 53 -6.63 25.43 1.13
N GLN A 54 -5.76 24.90 0.26
CA GLN A 54 -5.50 25.45 -1.07
C GLN A 54 -6.48 24.94 -2.13
N LEU A 55 -6.64 25.71 -3.20
CA LEU A 55 -7.34 25.29 -4.41
C LEU A 55 -6.31 24.72 -5.41
N LEU A 56 -6.41 23.44 -5.73
CA LEU A 56 -5.54 22.76 -6.69
C LEU A 56 -6.19 22.77 -8.08
N ASP A 57 -5.46 23.31 -9.07
CA ASP A 57 -5.83 23.37 -10.49
C ASP A 57 -7.23 23.96 -10.73
N THR A 58 -7.64 24.94 -9.89
CA THR A 58 -9.00 25.54 -9.88
C THR A 58 -10.18 24.57 -9.74
N ARG A 59 -9.90 23.27 -9.55
CA ARG A 59 -10.89 22.18 -9.61
C ARG A 59 -11.12 21.53 -8.27
N TYR A 60 -10.11 21.50 -7.40
CA TYR A 60 -10.18 20.75 -6.15
C TYR A 60 -9.85 21.63 -4.97
N GLN A 61 -10.84 21.86 -4.11
CA GLN A 61 -10.60 22.47 -2.81
C GLN A 61 -9.99 21.42 -1.89
N VAL A 62 -8.70 21.54 -1.59
CA VAL A 62 -7.99 20.63 -0.70
C VAL A 62 -8.40 20.93 0.73
N LEU A 63 -8.92 19.93 1.44
CA LEU A 63 -9.50 20.08 2.78
C LEU A 63 -8.47 19.77 3.86
N LYS A 64 -7.95 18.54 3.87
CA LYS A 64 -6.99 18.08 4.88
C LYS A 64 -6.08 16.99 4.32
N LYS A 65 -4.89 16.86 4.91
CA LYS A 65 -4.00 15.74 4.66
C LYS A 65 -4.57 14.47 5.32
N LEU A 66 -4.62 13.38 4.56
CA LEU A 66 -5.02 12.05 5.03
C LEU A 66 -3.79 11.22 5.42
N GLY A 67 -2.68 11.37 4.70
CA GLY A 67 -1.48 10.61 4.96
C GLY A 67 -0.24 11.14 4.26
N GLU A 68 0.91 10.65 4.70
CA GLU A 68 2.22 10.89 4.11
C GLU A 68 2.91 9.56 3.86
N GLY A 69 3.20 9.31 2.59
CA GLY A 69 4.07 8.24 2.16
C GLY A 69 5.44 8.79 1.80
N GLY A 70 6.35 7.89 1.42
CA GLY A 70 7.75 8.29 1.37
C GLY A 70 8.18 9.32 0.36
N MET A 71 7.41 9.44 -0.71
CA MET A 71 7.62 10.42 -1.76
C MET A 71 6.26 10.94 -2.26
N SER A 72 5.22 10.88 -1.44
CA SER A 72 3.87 11.27 -1.84
C SER A 72 3.01 11.67 -0.65
N TYR A 73 2.08 12.55 -0.87
CA TYR A 73 1.11 13.02 0.10
C TYR A 73 -0.29 12.69 -0.37
N VAL A 74 -1.17 12.25 0.53
CA VAL A 74 -2.57 11.99 0.21
C VAL A 74 -3.44 12.99 0.94
N TYR A 75 -4.33 13.65 0.21
CA TYR A 75 -5.24 14.66 0.72
C TYR A 75 -6.69 14.28 0.46
N LEU A 76 -7.57 14.65 1.38
CA LEU A 76 -9.00 14.76 1.12
C LEU A 76 -9.25 16.11 0.44
N ALA A 77 -9.97 16.09 -0.66
CA ALA A 77 -10.39 17.29 -1.37
C ALA A 77 -11.86 17.20 -1.78
N LYS A 78 -12.42 18.35 -2.15
CA LYS A 78 -13.76 18.47 -2.72
C LYS A 78 -13.62 18.99 -4.14
N GLU A 79 -14.18 18.27 -5.12
CA GLU A 79 -14.27 18.76 -6.48
C GLU A 79 -15.28 19.92 -6.53
N VAL A 80 -14.85 21.08 -7.03
CA VAL A 80 -15.63 22.32 -7.01
C VAL A 80 -16.90 22.21 -7.85
N ALA A 81 -16.80 21.56 -9.02
CA ALA A 81 -17.90 21.46 -9.97
C ALA A 81 -19.05 20.55 -9.47
N THR A 82 -18.72 19.45 -8.79
CA THR A 82 -19.69 18.41 -8.40
C THR A 82 -19.98 18.40 -6.90
N ALA A 83 -19.21 19.17 -6.12
CA ALA A 83 -19.17 19.11 -4.66
C ALA A 83 -18.83 17.71 -4.07
N SER A 84 -18.36 16.76 -4.89
CA SER A 84 -18.04 15.40 -4.47
C SER A 84 -16.70 15.34 -3.75
N GLN A 85 -16.59 14.46 -2.75
CA GLN A 85 -15.33 14.21 -2.05
C GLN A 85 -14.44 13.26 -2.87
N VAL A 86 -13.16 13.61 -2.95
CA VAL A 86 -12.13 12.85 -3.64
C VAL A 86 -10.87 12.77 -2.79
N ALA A 87 -10.08 11.71 -3.00
CA ALA A 87 -8.72 11.66 -2.49
C ALA A 87 -7.75 12.08 -3.59
N ILE A 88 -6.76 12.90 -3.24
CA ILE A 88 -5.73 13.39 -4.15
C ILE A 88 -4.38 12.94 -3.64
N LYS A 89 -3.70 12.09 -4.42
CA LYS A 89 -2.32 11.68 -4.17
C LYS A 89 -1.38 12.56 -4.97
N VAL A 90 -0.59 13.38 -4.28
CA VAL A 90 0.40 14.27 -4.88
C VAL A 90 1.78 13.62 -4.75
N LEU A 91 2.51 13.58 -5.85
CA LEU A 91 3.86 13.00 -5.88
C LEU A 91 4.87 14.10 -5.57
N SER A 92 5.84 13.80 -4.71
CA SER A 92 6.86 14.77 -4.29
C SER A 92 7.71 15.21 -5.49
N PRO A 93 8.11 16.50 -5.57
CA PRO A 93 8.94 17.04 -6.65
C PRO A 93 10.26 16.29 -6.88
N LYS A 94 10.75 15.52 -5.89
CA LYS A 94 11.95 14.66 -6.04
C LYS A 94 11.80 13.56 -7.09
N LEU A 95 10.57 13.14 -7.44
CA LEU A 95 10.31 12.27 -8.59
C LEU A 95 10.21 13.04 -9.91
N ALA A 96 9.86 14.33 -9.86
CA ALA A 96 9.58 15.16 -11.04
C ALA A 96 10.85 15.71 -11.71
N THR A 97 12.03 15.52 -11.13
CA THR A 97 13.31 16.03 -11.66
C THR A 97 13.83 15.27 -12.88
N ASP A 98 13.33 14.05 -13.14
CA ASP A 98 13.67 13.29 -14.34
C ASP A 98 12.46 13.21 -15.29
N LYS A 99 12.55 13.90 -16.44
CA LYS A 99 11.52 13.89 -17.48
C LYS A 99 11.18 12.48 -17.97
N SER A 100 12.15 11.57 -17.99
CA SER A 100 11.92 10.18 -18.41
C SER A 100 11.06 9.41 -17.41
N SER A 101 11.17 9.76 -16.13
CA SER A 101 10.36 9.16 -15.07
C SER A 101 8.94 9.70 -15.05
N VAL A 102 8.76 10.99 -15.28
CA VAL A 102 7.42 11.60 -15.42
C VAL A 102 6.63 10.98 -16.57
N GLU A 103 7.20 10.79 -17.76
CA GLU A 103 6.47 10.18 -18.89
C GLU A 103 6.07 8.73 -18.64
N ARG A 104 6.95 7.94 -18.00
CA ARG A 104 6.63 6.57 -17.61
C ARG A 104 5.52 6.53 -16.56
N LEU A 105 5.59 7.36 -15.54
CA LEU A 105 4.50 7.52 -14.56
C LEU A 105 3.18 7.87 -15.24
N ARG A 106 3.16 8.81 -16.21
CA ARG A 106 1.94 9.12 -16.97
C ARG A 106 1.41 7.89 -17.70
N ARG A 107 2.29 7.09 -18.32
CA ARG A 107 1.93 5.84 -18.99
C ARG A 107 1.34 4.80 -18.02
N GLU A 108 1.93 4.66 -16.83
CA GLU A 108 1.46 3.70 -15.81
C GLU A 108 0.13 4.14 -15.20
N ALA A 109 -0.01 5.42 -14.86
CA ALA A 109 -1.29 5.98 -14.43
C ALA A 109 -2.36 5.78 -15.51
N GLY A 110 -2.03 6.00 -16.79
CA GLY A 110 -2.95 5.74 -17.90
C GLY A 110 -3.38 4.27 -18.02
N LEU A 111 -2.48 3.31 -17.75
CA LEU A 111 -2.85 1.89 -17.66
C LEU A 111 -3.75 1.61 -16.45
N ALA A 112 -3.41 2.14 -15.28
CA ALA A 112 -4.18 1.97 -14.06
C ALA A 112 -5.57 2.64 -14.13
N MET A 113 -5.75 3.69 -14.93
CA MET A 113 -7.07 4.29 -15.21
C MET A 113 -8.04 3.35 -15.94
N ARG A 114 -7.53 2.27 -16.58
CA ARG A 114 -8.34 1.23 -17.22
C ARG A 114 -8.91 0.22 -16.22
N LEU A 115 -8.43 0.22 -14.99
CA LEU A 115 -8.94 -0.65 -13.93
C LEU A 115 -10.32 -0.15 -13.52
N ASP A 116 -11.32 -0.99 -13.73
CA ASP A 116 -12.71 -0.73 -13.36
C ASP A 116 -13.27 -1.99 -12.71
N HIS A 117 -13.16 -2.06 -11.38
CA HIS A 117 -13.59 -3.21 -10.58
C HIS A 117 -13.92 -2.76 -9.15
N PRO A 118 -14.99 -3.28 -8.51
CA PRO A 118 -15.40 -2.85 -7.18
C PRO A 118 -14.33 -3.04 -6.10
N ASN A 119 -13.43 -4.02 -6.24
CA ASN A 119 -12.34 -4.28 -5.30
C ASN A 119 -11.01 -3.60 -5.68
N VAL A 120 -11.03 -2.64 -6.61
CA VAL A 120 -9.86 -1.85 -7.02
C VAL A 120 -10.17 -0.36 -6.91
N CYS A 121 -9.27 0.40 -6.28
CA CYS A 121 -9.35 1.85 -6.26
C CYS A 121 -8.92 2.40 -7.63
N ARG A 122 -9.91 2.78 -8.44
CA ARG A 122 -9.68 3.34 -9.77
C ARG A 122 -9.07 4.73 -9.69
N ILE A 123 -8.11 5.01 -10.58
CA ILE A 123 -7.64 6.36 -10.84
C ILE A 123 -8.67 7.05 -11.74
N MET A 124 -9.27 8.14 -11.25
CA MET A 124 -10.25 8.93 -12.00
C MET A 124 -9.56 9.92 -12.94
N ARG A 125 -8.46 10.52 -12.47
CA ARG A 125 -7.71 11.53 -13.22
C ARG A 125 -6.24 11.53 -12.84
N LEU A 126 -5.39 11.78 -13.83
CA LEU A 126 -4.03 12.26 -13.67
C LEU A 126 -4.00 13.75 -14.05
N GLY A 127 -3.40 14.57 -13.20
CA GLY A 127 -3.25 16.00 -13.42
C GLY A 127 -1.84 16.49 -13.10
N GLU A 128 -1.56 17.70 -13.57
CA GLU A 128 -0.32 18.42 -13.34
C GLU A 128 -0.69 19.88 -13.11
N SER A 129 -0.25 20.46 -11.99
CA SER A 129 -0.45 21.88 -11.72
C SER A 129 0.50 22.76 -12.54
N GLU A 130 0.23 24.06 -12.62
CA GLU A 130 1.05 25.02 -13.39
C GLU A 130 2.53 25.05 -12.95
N ASP A 131 2.82 24.76 -11.69
CA ASP A 131 4.17 24.66 -11.12
C ASP A 131 4.76 23.24 -11.19
N GLY A 132 4.11 22.30 -11.90
CA GLY A 132 4.63 20.97 -12.21
C GLY A 132 4.38 19.90 -11.15
N LEU A 133 3.47 20.10 -10.18
CA LEU A 133 3.09 19.04 -9.25
C LEU A 133 2.19 18.03 -9.94
N ILE A 134 2.66 16.79 -10.01
CA ILE A 134 1.88 15.68 -10.56
C ILE A 134 1.00 15.11 -9.45
N TYR A 135 -0.29 14.96 -9.76
CA TYR A 135 -1.27 14.45 -8.82
C TYR A 135 -2.24 13.46 -9.47
N LEU A 136 -2.72 12.52 -8.67
CA LEU A 136 -3.72 11.52 -9.02
C LEU A 136 -4.98 11.79 -8.21
N VAL A 137 -6.12 11.74 -8.88
CA VAL A 137 -7.44 11.86 -8.25
C VAL A 137 -8.09 10.48 -8.24
N MET A 138 -8.59 10.08 -7.09
CA MET A 138 -9.24 8.80 -6.84
C MET A 138 -10.49 9.01 -5.96
N PRO A 139 -11.43 8.07 -5.95
CA PRO A 139 -12.58 8.14 -5.05
C PRO A 139 -12.10 8.26 -3.61
N PHE A 140 -12.75 9.13 -2.83
CA PHE A 140 -12.56 9.08 -1.39
C PHE A 140 -13.32 7.87 -0.85
N LEU A 141 -12.60 6.95 -0.22
CA LEU A 141 -13.17 5.75 0.39
C LEU A 141 -13.30 5.99 1.90
N GLU A 142 -14.53 5.95 2.40
CA GLU A 142 -14.82 6.03 3.83
C GLU A 142 -14.67 4.65 4.46
N GLY A 143 -13.46 4.33 4.92
CA GLY A 143 -13.14 3.03 5.50
C GLY A 143 -11.93 3.08 6.42
N GLU A 144 -11.46 1.91 6.85
CA GLU A 144 -10.21 1.76 7.59
C GLU A 144 -9.21 0.91 6.80
N LEU A 145 -7.91 1.14 7.01
CA LEU A 145 -6.88 0.31 6.40
C LEU A 145 -6.86 -1.06 7.07
N LEU A 146 -6.51 -2.11 6.30
CA LEU A 146 -6.34 -3.45 6.86
C LEU A 146 -5.25 -3.46 7.94
N SER A 147 -4.18 -2.68 7.77
CA SER A 147 -3.13 -2.50 8.79
C SER A 147 -3.68 -1.94 10.10
N ASP A 148 -4.58 -0.96 10.03
CA ASP A 148 -5.15 -0.32 11.22
C ASP A 148 -6.12 -1.29 11.91
N ARG A 149 -6.87 -2.07 11.12
CA ARG A 149 -7.72 -3.17 11.60
C ARG A 149 -6.91 -4.22 12.33
N GLU A 150 -5.77 -4.64 11.81
CA GLU A 150 -4.89 -5.63 12.44
C GLU A 150 -4.32 -5.11 13.77
N VAL A 151 -3.90 -3.84 13.83
CA VAL A 151 -3.42 -3.22 15.07
C VAL A 151 -4.54 -3.10 16.11
N ARG A 152 -5.75 -2.73 15.69
CA ARG A 152 -6.89 -2.51 16.58
C ARG A 152 -7.54 -3.80 17.06
N GLY A 153 -7.72 -4.76 16.16
CA GLY A 153 -8.49 -5.99 16.39
C GLY A 153 -7.64 -7.24 16.62
N GLY A 154 -6.34 -7.18 16.31
CA GLY A 154 -5.50 -8.36 16.31
C GLY A 154 -5.83 -9.32 15.15
N PRO A 155 -5.49 -10.61 15.31
CA PRO A 155 -5.75 -11.61 14.29
C PRO A 155 -7.24 -11.75 13.94
N MET A 156 -7.54 -11.83 12.65
CA MET A 156 -8.90 -11.95 12.15
C MET A 156 -9.47 -13.38 12.33
N GLU A 157 -10.80 -13.43 12.46
CA GLU A 157 -11.56 -14.67 12.36
C GLU A 157 -11.45 -15.25 10.94
N LEU A 158 -11.49 -16.58 10.82
CA LEU A 158 -11.22 -17.29 9.57
C LEU A 158 -12.17 -16.89 8.44
N THR A 159 -13.47 -16.92 8.71
CA THR A 159 -14.52 -16.63 7.73
C THR A 159 -14.41 -15.18 7.26
N ALA A 160 -14.33 -14.23 8.20
CA ALA A 160 -14.17 -12.81 7.89
C ALA A 160 -12.88 -12.52 7.11
N GLY A 161 -11.76 -13.16 7.47
CA GLY A 161 -10.50 -13.00 6.75
C GLY A 161 -10.53 -13.59 5.34
N ILE A 162 -11.17 -14.76 5.15
CA ILE A 162 -11.35 -15.34 3.81
C ILE A 162 -12.22 -14.44 2.93
N ASP A 163 -13.30 -13.88 3.46
CA ASP A 163 -14.18 -12.95 2.72
C ASP A 163 -13.42 -11.71 2.22
N VAL A 164 -12.51 -11.17 3.05
CA VAL A 164 -11.62 -10.06 2.63
C VAL A 164 -10.63 -10.52 1.56
N LEU A 165 -9.98 -11.68 1.74
CA LEU A 165 -8.98 -12.19 0.81
C LEU A 165 -9.58 -12.54 -0.56
N GLN A 166 -10.79 -13.09 -0.61
CA GLN A 166 -11.51 -13.34 -1.87
C GLN A 166 -11.71 -12.05 -2.67
N GLN A 167 -12.14 -10.99 -1.99
CA GLN A 167 -12.35 -9.68 -2.61
C GLN A 167 -11.05 -9.07 -3.14
N VAL A 168 -9.96 -9.19 -2.36
CA VAL A 168 -8.62 -8.76 -2.80
C VAL A 168 -8.15 -9.57 -4.00
N CYS A 169 -8.32 -10.89 -3.99
CA CYS A 169 -8.00 -11.76 -5.12
C CYS A 169 -8.79 -11.38 -6.39
N ALA A 170 -10.08 -11.07 -6.27
CA ALA A 170 -10.89 -10.62 -7.40
C ALA A 170 -10.35 -9.33 -8.03
N GLY A 171 -9.98 -8.35 -7.19
CA GLY A 171 -9.37 -7.10 -7.66
C GLY A 171 -8.00 -7.30 -8.32
N LEU A 172 -7.15 -8.15 -7.75
CA LEU A 172 -5.85 -8.50 -8.33
C LEU A 172 -6.00 -9.24 -9.66
N HIS A 173 -6.91 -10.22 -9.73
CA HIS A 173 -7.14 -11.01 -10.92
C HIS A 173 -7.57 -10.12 -12.09
N HIS A 174 -8.53 -9.22 -11.87
CA HIS A 174 -8.96 -8.23 -12.86
C HIS A 174 -7.80 -7.37 -13.38
N ALA A 175 -6.91 -6.94 -12.48
CA ALA A 175 -5.73 -6.18 -12.89
C ALA A 175 -4.74 -7.03 -13.71
N HIS A 176 -4.56 -8.29 -13.33
CA HIS A 176 -3.65 -9.23 -14.01
C HIS A 176 -4.14 -9.57 -15.43
N GLU A 177 -5.45 -9.67 -15.67
CA GLU A 177 -6.01 -9.84 -17.02
C GLU A 177 -5.65 -8.67 -17.95
N LEU A 178 -5.54 -7.46 -17.39
CA LEU A 178 -5.06 -6.26 -18.08
C LEU A 178 -3.53 -6.13 -18.11
N GLN A 179 -2.80 -7.15 -17.69
CA GLN A 179 -1.34 -7.20 -17.59
C GLN A 179 -0.75 -6.14 -16.63
N ILE A 180 -1.52 -5.76 -15.60
CA ILE A 180 -1.12 -4.81 -14.56
C ILE A 180 -0.83 -5.60 -13.29
N VAL A 181 0.45 -5.61 -12.87
CA VAL A 181 0.91 -6.20 -11.60
C VAL A 181 1.01 -5.10 -10.55
N HIS A 182 0.52 -5.34 -9.33
CA HIS A 182 0.51 -4.37 -8.25
C HIS A 182 1.93 -4.07 -7.72
N ARG A 183 2.73 -5.11 -7.43
CA ARG A 183 4.15 -5.04 -7.01
C ARG A 183 4.46 -4.47 -5.62
N ASP A 184 3.48 -3.95 -4.90
CA ASP A 184 3.66 -3.37 -3.56
C ASP A 184 2.46 -3.72 -2.67
N LEU A 185 1.91 -4.92 -2.84
CA LEU A 185 0.73 -5.35 -2.08
C LEU A 185 1.11 -5.60 -0.62
N LYS A 186 0.34 -5.01 0.30
CA LYS A 186 0.52 -5.05 1.75
C LYS A 186 -0.74 -4.52 2.46
N PRO A 187 -0.91 -4.70 3.78
CA PRO A 187 -2.12 -4.30 4.49
C PRO A 187 -2.46 -2.81 4.36
N GLU A 188 -1.46 -1.92 4.28
CA GLU A 188 -1.69 -0.47 4.13
C GLU A 188 -2.22 -0.08 2.74
N ASN A 189 -2.18 -0.99 1.77
CA ASN A 189 -2.73 -0.81 0.43
C ASN A 189 -4.09 -1.49 0.25
N ILE A 190 -4.71 -1.98 1.33
CA ILE A 190 -6.04 -2.59 1.32
C ILE A 190 -6.93 -1.77 2.26
N MET A 191 -8.04 -1.25 1.73
CA MET A 191 -9.02 -0.50 2.51
C MET A 191 -10.29 -1.33 2.70
N LEU A 192 -10.77 -1.39 3.94
CA LEU A 192 -12.03 -2.03 4.32
C LEU A 192 -13.10 -0.94 4.42
N VAL A 193 -14.03 -0.94 3.47
CA VAL A 193 -15.12 0.05 3.35
C VAL A 193 -16.41 -0.59 3.85
N PRO A 194 -17.05 -0.06 4.91
CA PRO A 194 -18.35 -0.54 5.35
C PRO A 194 -19.39 -0.45 4.22
N VAL A 195 -20.22 -1.49 4.10
CA VAL A 195 -21.38 -1.50 3.20
C VAL A 195 -22.62 -1.94 3.95
N ASP A 196 -23.79 -1.73 3.33
CA ASP A 196 -25.07 -2.06 3.95
C ASP A 196 -25.15 -3.54 4.39
N GLY A 197 -25.84 -3.75 5.51
CA GLY A 197 -25.99 -5.08 6.11
C GLY A 197 -24.80 -5.56 6.94
N GLY A 198 -23.92 -4.64 7.37
CA GLY A 198 -22.80 -4.95 8.26
C GLY A 198 -21.66 -5.72 7.59
N ARG A 199 -21.62 -5.72 6.25
CA ARG A 199 -20.53 -6.32 5.47
C ARG A 199 -19.48 -5.24 5.16
N GLU A 200 -18.34 -5.70 4.66
CA GLU A 200 -17.23 -4.82 4.26
C GLU A 200 -16.82 -5.14 2.84
N ARG A 201 -16.53 -4.07 2.08
CA ARG A 201 -15.90 -4.17 0.77
C ARG A 201 -14.41 -3.93 0.91
N ALA A 202 -13.58 -4.91 0.55
CA ALA A 202 -12.13 -4.74 0.48
C ALA A 202 -11.76 -4.08 -0.86
N VAL A 203 -10.97 -3.01 -0.81
CA VAL A 203 -10.55 -2.25 -1.99
C VAL A 203 -9.03 -2.15 -2.01
N VAL A 204 -8.42 -2.67 -3.06
CA VAL A 204 -6.97 -2.63 -3.27
C VAL A 204 -6.59 -1.29 -3.91
N MET A 205 -5.64 -0.59 -3.30
CA MET A 205 -5.20 0.75 -3.68
C MET A 205 -3.85 0.72 -4.41
N ASP A 206 -3.45 1.84 -5.03
CA ASP A 206 -2.07 2.08 -5.49
C ASP A 206 -1.50 1.09 -6.54
N PHE A 207 -2.36 0.53 -7.40
CA PHE A 207 -1.91 -0.32 -8.52
C PHE A 207 -0.88 0.36 -9.42
N GLY A 208 0.21 -0.35 -9.69
CA GLY A 208 1.10 -0.05 -10.82
C GLY A 208 1.98 1.18 -10.66
N LEU A 209 1.80 2.04 -9.65
CA LEU A 209 2.59 3.26 -9.43
C LEU A 209 4.00 2.99 -8.86
N ALA A 210 4.31 1.73 -8.54
CA ALA A 210 5.54 1.33 -7.85
C ALA A 210 6.65 0.82 -8.77
N LYS A 211 6.44 0.68 -10.10
CA LYS A 211 7.51 0.21 -11.02
C LYS A 211 8.75 1.09 -10.94
N GLU A 212 8.56 2.39 -10.77
CA GLU A 212 9.65 3.36 -10.74
C GLU A 212 10.36 3.48 -9.40
N ARG A 213 9.78 2.98 -8.30
CA ARG A 213 10.51 2.92 -7.02
C ARG A 213 11.76 2.03 -7.12
N ARG A 214 11.89 1.17 -8.12
CA ARG A 214 13.01 0.21 -8.24
C ARG A 214 13.79 0.30 -9.56
N ALA A 215 13.30 1.05 -10.54
CA ALA A 215 13.94 1.14 -11.87
C ALA A 215 15.14 2.11 -11.91
N ASP A 216 15.36 2.90 -10.86
CA ASP A 216 16.55 3.76 -10.78
C ASP A 216 17.80 2.93 -10.40
N PRO A 217 18.86 2.90 -11.23
CA PRO A 217 20.15 2.29 -10.88
C PRO A 217 20.73 2.83 -9.56
N ALA A 218 20.36 4.05 -9.14
CA ALA A 218 20.73 4.62 -7.84
C ALA A 218 19.97 3.95 -6.68
N ILE A 219 18.74 3.49 -6.87
CA ILE A 219 17.97 2.73 -5.87
C ILE A 219 18.49 1.29 -5.76
N ALA A 220 18.89 0.68 -6.88
CA ALA A 220 19.63 -0.58 -6.86
C ALA A 220 20.98 -0.46 -6.10
N LYS A 221 21.66 0.69 -6.22
CA LYS A 221 22.84 1.04 -5.41
C LYS A 221 22.50 1.30 -3.94
N LEU A 222 21.36 1.91 -3.62
CA LEU A 222 20.91 2.11 -2.23
C LEU A 222 20.62 0.78 -1.52
N THR A 223 20.03 -0.20 -2.22
CA THR A 223 19.93 -1.58 -1.72
C THR A 223 21.31 -2.22 -1.53
N ALA A 224 22.29 -1.91 -2.39
CA ALA A 224 23.68 -2.37 -2.24
C ALA A 224 24.44 -1.67 -1.07
N THR A 225 24.01 -0.47 -0.64
CA THR A 225 24.52 0.23 0.55
C THR A 225 23.69 -0.01 1.81
N GLY A 226 22.71 -0.92 1.77
CA GLY A 226 21.88 -1.29 2.92
C GLY A 226 20.71 -0.36 3.23
N ILE A 227 20.45 0.66 2.40
CA ILE A 227 19.29 1.56 2.52
C ILE A 227 18.17 1.01 1.64
N ILE A 228 17.21 0.34 2.26
CA ILE A 228 16.06 -0.26 1.58
C ILE A 228 14.94 0.78 1.47
N LEU A 229 14.49 1.07 0.24
CA LEU A 229 13.34 1.94 -0.01
C LEU A 229 12.07 1.07 -0.16
N GLY A 230 11.14 1.13 0.80
CA GLY A 230 9.85 0.41 0.79
C GLY A 230 9.56 -0.33 2.09
N THR A 231 8.49 -1.13 2.12
CA THR A 231 8.16 -2.10 3.18
C THR A 231 8.70 -3.46 2.72
N PRO A 232 9.99 -3.79 2.98
CA PRO A 232 10.59 -5.01 2.47
C PRO A 232 9.83 -6.25 2.84
N GLU A 233 9.08 -6.28 3.94
CA GLU A 233 8.38 -7.41 4.57
C GLU A 233 7.58 -8.26 3.57
N PHE A 234 6.89 -7.65 2.61
CA PHE A 234 5.97 -8.33 1.69
C PHE A 234 6.55 -8.66 0.31
N MET A 235 7.79 -8.23 0.03
CA MET A 235 8.41 -8.46 -1.28
C MET A 235 8.60 -9.95 -1.59
N SER A 236 8.34 -10.34 -2.83
CA SER A 236 8.62 -11.68 -3.33
C SER A 236 10.12 -11.93 -3.58
N PRO A 237 10.58 -13.20 -3.61
CA PRO A 237 11.98 -13.53 -3.87
C PRO A 237 12.54 -12.97 -5.19
N GLU A 238 11.72 -12.94 -6.24
CA GLU A 238 12.06 -12.35 -7.53
C GLU A 238 12.19 -10.82 -7.45
N GLN A 239 11.37 -10.15 -6.63
CA GLN A 239 11.51 -8.71 -6.37
C GLN A 239 12.81 -8.38 -5.66
N ILE A 240 13.16 -9.16 -4.62
CA ILE A 240 14.41 -9.01 -3.88
C ILE A 240 15.62 -9.21 -4.82
N ARG A 241 15.51 -10.13 -5.78
CA ARG A 241 16.57 -10.42 -6.78
C ARG A 241 16.56 -9.47 -7.98
N GLY A 242 15.62 -8.53 -8.07
CA GLY A 242 15.48 -7.64 -9.23
C GLY A 242 15.13 -8.38 -10.54
N LYS A 243 14.49 -9.54 -10.46
CA LYS A 243 14.03 -10.30 -11.63
C LYS A 243 12.71 -9.72 -12.18
N PRO A 244 12.36 -10.02 -13.44
CA PRO A 244 11.04 -9.68 -13.98
C PRO A 244 9.92 -10.20 -13.10
N LEU A 245 8.86 -9.40 -12.98
CA LEU A 245 7.70 -9.68 -12.13
C LEU A 245 6.48 -9.97 -12.98
N ASP A 246 5.67 -10.92 -12.53
CA ASP A 246 4.35 -11.22 -13.07
C ASP A 246 3.30 -11.29 -11.95
N ALA A 247 2.07 -11.69 -12.29
CA ALA A 247 0.95 -11.83 -11.37
C ALA A 247 1.27 -12.65 -10.10
N ARG A 248 2.18 -13.62 -10.19
CA ARG A 248 2.54 -14.54 -9.11
C ARG A 248 3.38 -13.87 -8.03
N SER A 249 3.97 -12.71 -8.33
CA SER A 249 4.58 -11.85 -7.31
C SER A 249 3.54 -11.25 -6.37
N ASP A 250 2.36 -10.88 -6.88
CA ASP A 250 1.28 -10.36 -6.04
C ASP A 250 0.61 -11.48 -5.24
N VAL A 251 0.49 -12.70 -5.81
CA VAL A 251 0.02 -13.89 -5.08
C VAL A 251 0.91 -14.18 -3.87
N TYR A 252 2.23 -14.10 -4.04
CA TYR A 252 3.17 -14.27 -2.93
C TYR A 252 2.97 -13.23 -1.83
N ALA A 253 2.87 -11.96 -2.21
CA ALA A 253 2.63 -10.87 -1.27
C ALA A 253 1.30 -11.05 -0.52
N LEU A 254 0.24 -11.46 -1.23
CA LEU A 254 -1.06 -11.75 -0.62
C LEU A 254 -1.00 -12.96 0.33
N GLY A 255 -0.17 -13.96 0.04
CA GLY A 255 0.09 -15.07 0.96
C GLY A 255 0.70 -14.61 2.29
N ILE A 256 1.59 -13.61 2.25
CA ILE A 256 2.15 -12.97 3.45
C ILE A 256 1.06 -12.18 4.19
N VAL A 257 0.29 -11.36 3.48
CA VAL A 257 -0.83 -10.59 4.06
C VAL A 257 -1.82 -11.54 4.75
N ALA A 258 -2.23 -12.62 4.10
CA ALA A 258 -3.14 -13.61 4.68
C ALA A 258 -2.57 -14.26 5.94
N PHE A 259 -1.27 -14.59 5.95
CA PHE A 259 -0.61 -15.15 7.12
C PHE A 259 -0.65 -14.16 8.30
N GLU A 260 -0.37 -12.88 8.03
CA GLU A 260 -0.40 -11.82 9.03
C GLU A 260 -1.82 -11.58 9.55
N MET A 261 -2.82 -11.48 8.66
CA MET A 261 -4.23 -11.36 9.03
C MET A 261 -4.66 -12.43 10.04
N PHE A 262 -4.24 -13.69 9.83
CA PHE A 262 -4.69 -14.79 10.70
C PHE A 262 -3.84 -14.99 11.95
N SER A 263 -2.58 -14.57 11.96
CA SER A 263 -1.65 -14.84 13.08
C SER A 263 -1.20 -13.60 13.86
N GLY A 264 -1.35 -12.41 13.28
CA GLY A 264 -0.76 -11.16 13.77
C GLY A 264 0.78 -11.16 13.72
N LYS A 265 1.39 -12.04 12.91
CA LYS A 265 2.84 -12.21 12.77
C LYS A 265 3.20 -12.31 11.29
N LEU A 266 4.44 -11.96 10.94
CA LEU A 266 4.97 -12.24 9.61
C LEU A 266 5.47 -13.70 9.52
N PRO A 267 5.33 -14.35 8.35
CA PRO A 267 5.76 -15.73 8.14
C PRO A 267 7.29 -15.87 8.08
N PHE A 268 8.02 -14.80 7.81
CA PHE A 268 9.48 -14.79 7.77
C PHE A 268 10.00 -13.82 8.82
N GLN A 269 10.92 -14.29 9.67
CA GLN A 269 11.50 -13.50 10.75
C GLN A 269 13.01 -13.33 10.55
N GLY A 270 13.53 -12.21 11.04
CA GLY A 270 14.96 -11.89 11.06
C GLY A 270 15.21 -10.76 12.05
N ARG A 271 16.45 -10.63 12.53
CA ARG A 271 16.82 -9.57 13.49
C ARG A 271 16.91 -8.19 12.85
N ASN A 272 16.96 -8.14 11.52
CA ASN A 272 16.98 -6.94 10.71
C ASN A 272 16.40 -7.23 9.32
N ALA A 273 16.22 -6.19 8.50
CA ALA A 273 15.65 -6.29 7.17
C ALA A 273 16.43 -7.22 6.22
N GLN A 274 17.77 -7.26 6.33
CA GLN A 274 18.61 -8.14 5.50
C GLN A 274 18.37 -9.61 5.85
N GLU A 275 18.33 -9.97 7.14
CA GLU A 275 18.05 -11.33 7.58
C GLU A 275 16.65 -11.80 7.14
N MET A 276 15.65 -10.92 7.22
CA MET A 276 14.30 -11.21 6.76
C MET A 276 14.23 -11.41 5.23
N MET A 277 15.02 -10.67 4.45
CA MET A 277 15.15 -10.93 3.01
C MET A 277 15.80 -12.29 2.74
N ILE A 278 16.88 -12.61 3.45
CA ILE A 278 17.56 -13.91 3.32
C ILE A 278 16.61 -15.07 3.67
N ALA A 279 15.81 -14.94 4.73
CA ALA A 279 14.82 -15.94 5.13
C ALA A 279 13.82 -16.23 4.00
N ARG A 280 13.34 -15.19 3.32
CA ARG A 280 12.44 -15.31 2.16
C ARG A 280 13.11 -15.93 0.95
N LEU A 281 14.35 -15.56 0.66
CA LEU A 281 15.13 -16.15 -0.43
C LEU A 281 15.39 -17.65 -0.21
N ARG A 282 15.42 -18.11 1.05
CA ARG A 282 15.57 -19.52 1.44
C ARG A 282 14.26 -20.31 1.40
N GLY A 283 13.09 -19.67 1.47
CA GLY A 283 11.80 -20.34 1.32
C GLY A 283 11.35 -21.16 2.52
N GLN A 284 11.52 -20.65 3.73
CA GLN A 284 11.11 -21.32 4.96
C GLN A 284 10.15 -20.44 5.76
N PRO A 285 8.88 -20.29 5.33
CA PRO A 285 7.89 -19.60 6.14
C PRO A 285 7.61 -20.41 7.42
N LEU A 286 7.34 -19.70 8.52
CA LEU A 286 6.85 -20.31 9.74
C LEU A 286 5.47 -20.95 9.49
N PRO A 287 5.16 -22.10 10.12
CA PRO A 287 3.84 -22.71 10.00
C PRO A 287 2.77 -21.83 10.66
N LEU A 288 1.66 -21.57 9.96
CA LEU A 288 0.55 -20.76 10.48
C LEU A 288 0.00 -21.36 11.79
N ARG A 289 -0.10 -22.68 11.82
CA ARG A 289 -0.68 -23.42 12.95
C ARG A 289 0.21 -23.46 14.18
N GLN A 290 1.46 -22.96 14.10
CA GLN A 290 2.26 -22.66 15.29
C GLN A 290 1.62 -21.52 16.12
N PHE A 291 0.95 -20.58 15.46
CA PHE A 291 0.30 -19.42 16.09
C PHE A 291 -1.21 -19.59 16.20
N ARG A 292 -1.81 -20.33 15.27
CA ARG A 292 -3.25 -20.61 15.20
C ARG A 292 -3.55 -22.11 15.02
N PRO A 293 -3.35 -22.93 16.05
CA PRO A 293 -3.55 -24.39 15.96
C PRO A 293 -4.99 -24.79 15.60
N ASP A 294 -5.95 -23.90 15.89
CA ASP A 294 -7.38 -24.01 15.62
C ASP A 294 -7.73 -23.96 14.12
N LEU A 295 -6.85 -23.38 13.29
CA LEU A 295 -7.12 -23.23 11.86
C LEU A 295 -6.89 -24.54 11.06
N PRO A 296 -7.61 -24.74 9.94
CA PRO A 296 -7.49 -25.94 9.13
C PRO A 296 -6.08 -26.16 8.57
N PRO A 297 -5.53 -27.40 8.59
CA PRO A 297 -4.25 -27.70 7.95
C PRO A 297 -4.19 -27.37 6.45
N ALA A 298 -5.33 -27.40 5.77
CA ALA A 298 -5.40 -27.06 4.36
C ALA A 298 -5.26 -25.54 4.09
N LEU A 299 -5.64 -24.67 5.04
CA LEU A 299 -5.32 -23.24 4.96
C LEU A 299 -3.80 -23.00 5.00
N GLU A 300 -3.11 -23.63 5.96
CA GLU A 300 -1.65 -23.52 6.06
C GLU A 300 -0.96 -23.98 4.78
N LYS A 301 -1.40 -25.11 4.20
CA LYS A 301 -0.88 -25.61 2.92
C LYS A 301 -1.14 -24.61 1.78
N ALA A 302 -2.31 -23.98 1.75
CA ALA A 302 -2.63 -22.99 0.73
C ALA A 302 -1.72 -21.76 0.83
N LEU A 303 -1.51 -21.23 2.04
CA LEU A 303 -0.60 -20.10 2.26
C LEU A 303 0.86 -20.47 1.94
N ALA A 304 1.31 -21.64 2.36
CA ALA A 304 2.65 -22.13 2.05
C ALA A 304 2.91 -22.23 0.54
N ARG A 305 1.92 -22.71 -0.23
CA ARG A 305 2.00 -22.75 -1.70
C ARG A 305 2.05 -21.35 -2.31
N ALA A 306 1.19 -20.42 -1.84
CA ALA A 306 1.24 -19.04 -2.31
C ALA A 306 2.61 -18.38 -2.06
N MET A 307 3.27 -18.75 -0.95
CA MET A 307 4.60 -18.25 -0.55
C MET A 307 5.78 -19.12 -1.03
N ALA A 308 5.59 -20.00 -2.02
CA ALA A 308 6.70 -20.79 -2.56
C ALA A 308 7.80 -19.90 -3.17
N THR A 309 9.08 -20.29 -3.02
CA THR A 309 10.20 -19.46 -3.50
C THR A 309 10.18 -19.30 -5.02
N ALA A 310 9.96 -20.38 -5.75
CA ALA A 310 9.84 -20.35 -7.20
C ALA A 310 8.42 -19.92 -7.60
N PRO A 311 8.26 -18.94 -8.50
CA PRO A 311 6.94 -18.53 -8.98
C PRO A 311 6.13 -19.66 -9.61
N ASP A 312 6.78 -20.62 -10.27
CA ASP A 312 6.12 -21.77 -10.91
C ASP A 312 5.47 -22.75 -9.92
N ASP A 313 5.91 -22.74 -8.64
CA ASP A 313 5.35 -23.59 -7.59
C ASP A 313 4.12 -22.96 -6.89
N ARG A 314 3.78 -21.71 -7.25
CA ARG A 314 2.65 -20.97 -6.66
C ARG A 314 1.34 -21.28 -7.38
N TYR A 315 0.28 -20.57 -6.99
CA TYR A 315 -0.94 -20.49 -7.82
C TYR A 315 -0.63 -19.65 -9.05
N ALA A 316 -1.15 -20.07 -10.21
CA ALA A 316 -0.90 -19.36 -11.46
C ALA A 316 -1.64 -18.02 -11.51
N THR A 317 -2.79 -17.95 -10.83
CA THR A 317 -3.64 -16.75 -10.78
C THR A 317 -4.10 -16.44 -9.35
N ALA A 318 -4.46 -15.18 -9.09
CA ALA A 318 -5.12 -14.80 -7.84
C ALA A 318 -6.48 -15.49 -7.65
N PHE A 319 -7.17 -15.83 -8.74
CA PHE A 319 -8.42 -16.59 -8.71
C PHE A 319 -8.22 -18.00 -8.14
N GLU A 320 -7.23 -18.75 -8.63
CA GLU A 320 -6.91 -20.09 -8.10
C GLU A 320 -6.55 -20.04 -6.61
N PHE A 321 -5.87 -18.98 -6.18
CA PHE A 321 -5.57 -18.79 -4.76
C PHE A 321 -6.85 -18.53 -3.94
N ALA A 322 -7.78 -17.73 -4.47
CA ALA A 322 -9.09 -17.50 -3.83
C ALA A 322 -9.89 -18.80 -3.67
N GLU A 323 -9.92 -19.67 -4.69
CA GLU A 323 -10.60 -20.97 -4.61
C GLU A 323 -10.02 -21.85 -3.49
N ALA A 324 -8.69 -21.88 -3.38
CA ALA A 324 -8.01 -22.65 -2.33
C ALA A 324 -8.32 -22.14 -0.92
N LEU A 325 -8.45 -20.82 -0.73
CA LEU A 325 -8.87 -20.20 0.53
C LEU A 325 -10.34 -20.48 0.84
N THR A 326 -11.22 -20.33 -0.14
CA THR A 326 -12.68 -20.50 0.01
C THR A 326 -13.04 -21.91 0.48
N ALA A 327 -12.33 -22.92 -0.02
CA ALA A 327 -12.51 -24.31 0.42
C ALA A 327 -12.31 -24.51 1.94
N GLN A 328 -11.72 -23.53 2.65
CA GLN A 328 -11.46 -23.58 4.10
C GLN A 328 -12.53 -22.88 4.95
N ALA A 329 -13.35 -22.00 4.36
CA ALA A 329 -14.39 -21.24 5.09
C ALA A 329 -15.62 -22.10 5.48
N SER A 330 -15.70 -23.35 5.00
CA SER A 330 -16.82 -24.26 5.27
C SER A 330 -16.38 -25.48 6.08
N PRO A 331 -16.26 -25.40 7.42
CA PRO A 331 -16.19 -26.59 8.25
C PRO A 331 -17.60 -27.20 8.35
N GLY A 332 -18.07 -27.87 7.29
CA GLY A 332 -19.35 -28.57 7.28
C GLY A 332 -20.19 -28.54 5.99
N GLY A 333 -19.65 -28.05 4.87
CA GLY A 333 -20.36 -28.04 3.59
C GLY A 333 -20.72 -29.46 3.11
N VAL A 334 -21.89 -29.61 2.48
CA VAL A 334 -22.58 -30.85 2.07
C VAL A 334 -21.68 -31.94 1.45
N PHE A 335 -20.56 -31.57 0.82
CA PHE A 335 -19.59 -32.51 0.23
C PHE A 335 -18.71 -33.26 1.24
N GLY A 336 -18.40 -32.68 2.41
CA GLY A 336 -17.65 -33.36 3.47
C GLY A 336 -18.47 -34.49 4.10
N LYS A 337 -19.77 -34.25 4.31
CA LYS A 337 -20.72 -35.25 4.84
C LYS A 337 -21.09 -36.34 3.83
N LEU A 338 -20.90 -36.10 2.53
CA LEU A 338 -21.13 -37.13 1.50
C LEU A 338 -19.96 -38.11 1.40
N LYS A 339 -18.72 -37.66 1.65
CA LYS A 339 -17.53 -38.53 1.62
C LYS A 339 -17.46 -39.48 2.81
N GLU A 340 -17.86 -39.04 4.01
CA GLU A 340 -17.96 -39.91 5.20
C GLU A 340 -19.09 -40.94 5.13
N LYS A 341 -20.06 -40.78 4.23
CA LYS A 341 -21.15 -41.75 4.01
C LYS A 341 -20.88 -42.76 2.89
N LEU A 342 -19.73 -42.68 2.22
CA LEU A 342 -19.36 -43.51 1.07
C LEU A 342 -18.03 -44.27 1.27
N THR A 343 -17.53 -44.34 2.51
CA THR A 343 -16.46 -45.23 2.99
C THR A 343 -16.94 -45.96 4.21
#